data_AF-A0A4P6GW98-F1
#
_entry.id   AF-A0A4P6GW98-F1
#
_cell.length_a   1.000
_cell.length_b   1.000
_cell.length_c   1.000
_cell.angle_alpha   90.00
_cell.angle_beta   90.00
_cell.angle_gamma   90.00
#
_symmetry.space_group_name_H-M   'P 1'
#
loop_
_entity.id
_entity.type
_entity.pdbx_description
1 polymer ?
#
loop_
_entity_poly.entity_id
_entity_poly.type
_entity_poly.pdbx_seq_one_letter_code
_entity_poly.pdbx_strand_id
1 'polypeptide(L)'
;MAFSVELRHAYLGDVAASAPLAWQLVEPSPARFSALGLMYRVDNRGLSVFRSDGSGGDAAADLVFQLTAEDPAFFAYTDIDVADLDSTLWFDSTLAPAADGDGDTARRLHMRATVSAADRAAREALPLLRSITQHAPPVLVGFVRIRWSSADPPRRAWFIAFDARAVVWRYLVHGASGRTLFIRDADGQVDFEPATPTPWPGNTDTVALNSTAAIPFRQRSPHRFQLMETAPHGERVLIKPLPVASPSALAKETVNGRDLTVAEIHVDLRGKV
;
A
#
# COMPACT_ATOMS: atom_id res chain seq x y z
N MET A 1 13.76 -25.74 -2.31
CA MET A 1 13.54 -24.30 -1.98
C MET A 1 14.36 -23.97 -0.74
N ALA A 2 15.23 -22.98 -0.81
CA ALA A 2 16.02 -22.48 0.32
C ALA A 2 15.15 -21.63 1.24
N PHE A 3 14.58 -20.56 0.69
CA PHE A 3 13.68 -19.67 1.41
C PHE A 3 12.71 -18.99 0.45
N SER A 4 11.71 -18.33 1.01
CA SER A 4 10.79 -17.46 0.28
C SER A 4 10.54 -16.17 1.04
N VAL A 5 10.20 -15.10 0.34
CA VAL A 5 9.72 -13.83 0.89
C VAL A 5 8.39 -13.50 0.23
N GLU A 6 7.33 -13.49 1.03
CA GLU A 6 5.98 -13.15 0.61
C GLU A 6 5.71 -11.65 0.79
N LEU A 7 5.01 -11.04 -0.17
CA LEU A 7 4.52 -9.67 -0.10
C LEU A 7 3.01 -9.70 0.13
N ARG A 8 2.59 -9.11 1.25
CA ARG A 8 1.19 -8.92 1.61
C ARG A 8 0.84 -7.46 1.50
N HIS A 9 -0.33 -7.14 0.95
CA HIS A 9 -0.75 -5.76 0.81
C HIS A 9 -2.26 -5.61 1.01
N ALA A 10 -2.67 -4.83 2.02
CA ALA A 10 -4.09 -4.70 2.36
C ALA A 10 -4.95 -4.14 1.21
N TYR A 11 -4.46 -3.17 0.42
CA TYR A 11 -5.18 -2.65 -0.77
C TYR A 11 -5.68 -3.76 -1.72
N LEU A 12 -4.89 -4.81 -1.92
CA LEU A 12 -5.18 -5.88 -2.87
C LEU A 12 -6.12 -6.97 -2.32
N GLY A 13 -6.30 -7.02 -0.98
CA GLY A 13 -7.08 -8.06 -0.30
C GLY A 13 -6.40 -9.43 -0.28
N ASP A 14 -7.13 -10.46 0.18
CA ASP A 14 -6.60 -11.84 0.38
C ASP A 14 -6.53 -12.69 -0.90
N VAL A 15 -7.10 -12.22 -2.02
CA VAL A 15 -7.31 -13.08 -3.20
C VAL A 15 -6.14 -12.98 -4.17
N ALA A 16 -5.04 -13.69 -3.90
CA ALA A 16 -3.99 -14.03 -4.88
C ALA A 16 -3.43 -12.86 -5.73
N ALA A 17 -3.65 -11.63 -5.30
CA ALA A 17 -3.41 -10.44 -6.08
C ALA A 17 -1.93 -10.06 -5.95
N SER A 18 -1.31 -9.81 -7.08
CA SER A 18 0.11 -9.48 -7.12
C SER A 18 0.34 -8.12 -6.50
N ALA A 19 1.17 -8.04 -5.45
CA ALA A 19 1.84 -6.80 -5.14
C ALA A 19 2.62 -6.40 -6.41
N PRO A 20 2.40 -5.22 -7.00
CA PRO A 20 3.05 -4.81 -8.24
C PRO A 20 4.47 -4.35 -7.91
N LEU A 21 5.30 -5.27 -7.43
CA LEU A 21 6.67 -5.02 -6.98
C LEU A 21 7.64 -5.92 -7.75
N ALA A 22 8.56 -5.30 -8.47
CA ALA A 22 9.69 -5.94 -9.11
C ALA A 22 10.81 -6.19 -8.10
N TRP A 23 11.47 -7.34 -8.25
CA TRP A 23 12.63 -7.73 -7.46
C TRP A 23 13.87 -7.79 -8.34
N GLN A 24 14.95 -7.15 -7.89
CA GLN A 24 16.24 -7.21 -8.56
C GLN A 24 17.31 -7.64 -7.57
N LEU A 25 18.04 -8.72 -7.89
CA LEU A 25 19.24 -9.10 -7.12
C LEU A 25 20.29 -8.01 -7.26
N VAL A 26 20.73 -7.46 -6.13
CA VAL A 26 21.76 -6.43 -6.03
C VAL A 26 23.08 -7.06 -5.61
N GLU A 27 23.05 -7.87 -4.56
CA GLU A 27 24.21 -8.61 -4.07
C GLU A 27 23.79 -10.02 -3.62
N PRO A 28 24.67 -11.03 -3.77
CA PRO A 28 25.94 -10.98 -4.46
C PRO A 28 25.76 -10.79 -5.98
N SER A 29 26.85 -10.57 -6.71
CA SER A 29 26.81 -10.58 -8.19
C SER A 29 26.16 -11.87 -8.74
N PRO A 30 25.48 -11.84 -9.90
CA PRO A 30 24.81 -13.02 -10.45
C PRO A 30 25.71 -14.26 -10.61
N ALA A 31 27.00 -14.05 -10.95
CA ALA A 31 27.98 -15.12 -11.04
C ALA A 31 28.26 -15.76 -9.66
N ARG A 32 28.43 -14.94 -8.62
CA ARG A 32 28.61 -15.44 -7.25
C ARG A 32 27.33 -16.09 -6.72
N PHE A 33 26.16 -15.53 -7.01
CA PHE A 33 24.87 -16.13 -6.67
C PHE A 33 24.73 -17.54 -7.27
N SER A 34 25.08 -17.69 -8.54
CA SER A 34 25.07 -18.99 -9.23
C SER A 34 26.14 -19.95 -8.69
N ALA A 35 27.32 -19.45 -8.33
CA ALA A 35 28.39 -20.25 -7.72
C ALA A 35 28.02 -20.78 -6.31
N LEU A 36 27.11 -20.09 -5.61
CA LEU A 36 26.50 -20.59 -4.37
C LEU A 36 25.44 -21.68 -4.63
N GLY A 37 25.19 -22.04 -5.89
CA GLY A 37 24.16 -22.99 -6.29
C GLY A 37 22.76 -22.45 -6.07
N LEU A 38 22.57 -21.13 -6.15
CA LEU A 38 21.27 -20.49 -5.94
C LEU A 38 20.64 -20.05 -7.26
N MET A 39 19.32 -20.16 -7.33
CA MET A 39 18.47 -19.59 -8.36
C MET A 39 17.24 -18.97 -7.69
N TYR A 40 16.66 -17.93 -8.28
CA TYR A 40 15.46 -17.31 -7.76
C TYR A 40 14.37 -17.18 -8.81
N ARG A 41 13.13 -17.18 -8.35
CA ARG A 41 11.94 -16.93 -9.14
C ARG A 41 11.11 -15.88 -8.43
N VAL A 42 10.62 -14.92 -9.20
CA VAL A 42 9.61 -13.94 -8.76
C VAL A 42 8.27 -14.41 -9.30
N ASP A 43 7.26 -14.41 -8.44
CA ASP A 43 5.86 -14.62 -8.81
C ASP A 43 4.97 -13.55 -8.16
N ASN A 44 3.65 -13.68 -8.32
CA ASN A 44 2.70 -12.70 -7.79
C ASN A 44 2.71 -12.59 -6.26
N ARG A 45 3.26 -13.56 -5.53
CA ARG A 45 3.33 -13.52 -4.07
C ARG A 45 4.66 -12.99 -3.57
N GLY A 46 5.67 -12.88 -4.41
CA GLY A 46 6.99 -12.35 -4.05
C GLY A 46 8.12 -13.20 -4.61
N LEU A 47 9.13 -13.46 -3.78
CA LEU A 47 10.40 -14.06 -4.17
C LEU A 47 10.54 -15.47 -3.58
N SER A 48 10.92 -16.44 -4.41
CA SER A 48 11.35 -17.76 -3.96
C SER A 48 12.77 -18.05 -4.42
N VAL A 49 13.63 -18.48 -3.50
CA VAL A 49 15.01 -18.89 -3.79
C VAL A 49 15.16 -20.40 -3.63
N PHE A 50 15.81 -21.03 -4.59
CA PHE A 50 16.03 -22.46 -4.68
C PHE A 50 17.52 -22.77 -4.68
N ARG A 51 17.87 -23.94 -4.18
CA ARG A 51 19.20 -24.53 -4.31
C ARG A 51 19.17 -25.45 -5.50
N SER A 52 20.16 -25.38 -6.38
CA SER A 52 20.45 -26.45 -7.32
C SER A 52 21.07 -27.63 -6.57
N ASP A 53 20.77 -28.84 -7.03
CA ASP A 53 21.40 -30.04 -6.51
C ASP A 53 22.87 -30.06 -6.94
N GLY A 54 23.74 -29.64 -6.03
CA GLY A 54 25.19 -29.59 -6.22
C GLY A 54 25.87 -29.64 -4.86
N SER A 55 27.08 -30.22 -4.82
CA SER A 55 27.91 -30.34 -3.62
C SER A 55 28.45 -28.97 -3.19
N GLY A 56 27.56 -28.10 -2.71
CA GLY A 56 27.94 -26.85 -2.06
C GLY A 56 28.50 -27.18 -0.68
N GLY A 57 29.78 -26.90 -0.47
CA GLY A 57 30.37 -26.87 0.86
C GLY A 57 29.66 -25.85 1.76
N ASP A 58 30.11 -25.75 3.02
CA ASP A 58 29.51 -24.80 3.95
C ASP A 58 29.74 -23.36 3.46
N ALA A 59 28.67 -22.68 3.06
CA ALA A 59 28.68 -21.40 2.40
C ALA A 59 27.60 -20.50 2.99
N ALA A 60 27.96 -19.24 3.26
CA ALA A 60 27.03 -18.22 3.72
C ALA A 60 27.22 -16.94 2.91
N ALA A 61 26.12 -16.22 2.69
CA ALA A 61 26.11 -14.96 1.98
C ALA A 61 24.95 -14.07 2.43
N ASP A 62 25.15 -12.77 2.32
CA ASP A 62 24.07 -11.80 2.35
C ASP A 62 23.50 -11.67 0.94
N LEU A 63 22.20 -11.92 0.81
CA LEU A 63 21.46 -11.79 -0.43
C LEU A 63 20.61 -10.52 -0.31
N VAL A 64 20.94 -9.51 -1.10
CA VAL A 64 20.27 -8.20 -1.12
C VAL A 64 19.47 -8.07 -2.40
N PHE A 65 18.18 -7.80 -2.26
CA PHE A 65 17.27 -7.55 -3.36
C PHE A 65 16.71 -6.13 -3.26
N GLN A 66 16.63 -5.43 -4.38
CA GLN A 66 15.91 -4.17 -4.50
C GLN A 66 14.45 -4.45 -4.83
N LEU A 67 13.56 -3.68 -4.19
CA LEU A 67 12.12 -3.65 -4.45
C LEU A 67 11.75 -2.35 -5.16
N THR A 68 11.12 -2.48 -6.32
CA THR A 68 10.65 -1.34 -7.11
C THR A 68 9.17 -1.51 -7.43
N ALA A 69 8.35 -0.49 -7.25
CA ALA A 69 6.96 -0.48 -7.65
C ALA A 69 6.82 -0.46 -9.19
N GLU A 70 6.04 -1.39 -9.71
CA GLU A 70 5.65 -1.44 -11.13
C GLU A 70 4.41 -0.58 -11.40
N ASP A 71 3.57 -0.38 -10.38
CA ASP A 71 2.41 0.51 -10.42
C ASP A 71 2.81 1.92 -9.98
N PRO A 72 2.73 2.94 -10.86
CA PRO A 72 3.03 4.33 -10.50
C PRO A 72 2.17 4.88 -9.36
N ALA A 73 0.99 4.31 -9.12
CA ALA A 73 0.08 4.71 -8.04
C ALA A 73 0.37 3.98 -6.72
N PHE A 74 1.39 3.11 -6.63
CA PHE A 74 1.69 2.30 -5.44
C PHE A 74 1.68 3.11 -4.14
N PHE A 75 2.45 4.20 -4.08
CA PHE A 75 2.52 5.05 -2.88
C PHE A 75 1.22 5.81 -2.57
N ALA A 76 0.34 5.97 -3.55
CA ALA A 76 -0.95 6.62 -3.35
C ALA A 76 -1.96 5.72 -2.62
N TYR A 77 -1.86 4.39 -2.74
CA TYR A 77 -2.71 3.44 -1.99
C TYR A 77 -1.99 2.66 -0.89
N THR A 78 -0.70 2.84 -0.71
CA THR A 78 0.09 2.20 0.36
C THR A 78 0.32 3.17 1.52
N ASP A 79 0.17 2.70 2.75
CA ASP A 79 0.43 3.50 3.96
C ASP A 79 1.93 3.62 4.28
N ILE A 80 2.70 4.09 3.29
CA ILE A 80 4.10 4.45 3.40
C ILE A 80 4.34 5.71 2.56
N ASP A 81 5.32 6.52 2.96
CA ASP A 81 5.80 7.60 2.12
C ASP A 81 6.77 7.08 1.05
N VAL A 82 6.94 7.85 -0.02
CA VAL A 82 7.94 7.58 -1.06
C VAL A 82 9.33 7.44 -0.41
N ALA A 83 10.13 6.47 -0.86
CA ALA A 83 11.50 6.39 -0.40
C ALA A 83 12.30 7.58 -0.94
N ASP A 84 13.12 8.21 -0.10
CA ASP A 84 14.11 9.18 -0.56
C ASP A 84 15.51 8.56 -0.44
N LEU A 85 16.51 9.29 -0.92
CA LEU A 85 17.88 8.80 -0.87
C LEU A 85 18.51 8.86 0.51
N ASP A 86 17.91 9.59 1.45
CA ASP A 86 18.45 9.73 2.81
C ASP A 86 17.91 8.62 3.72
N SER A 87 16.69 8.14 3.43
CA SER A 87 16.00 7.07 4.13
C SER A 87 15.21 6.17 3.17
N THR A 88 15.48 4.87 3.22
CA THR A 88 14.74 3.88 2.44
C THR A 88 14.29 2.72 3.33
N LEU A 89 13.26 1.98 2.91
CA LEU A 89 12.84 0.80 3.64
C LEU A 89 13.92 -0.27 3.55
N TRP A 90 14.26 -0.85 4.69
CA TRP A 90 15.31 -1.86 4.84
C TRP A 90 14.80 -3.04 5.64
N PHE A 91 14.62 -4.16 4.94
CA PHE A 91 14.09 -5.39 5.50
C PHE A 91 15.23 -6.38 5.71
N ASP A 92 15.72 -6.51 6.94
CA ASP A 92 16.87 -7.37 7.27
C ASP A 92 16.44 -8.59 8.10
N SER A 93 16.65 -9.78 7.54
CA SER A 93 16.39 -11.06 8.23
C SER A 93 17.12 -11.20 9.57
N THR A 94 18.22 -10.50 9.79
CA THR A 94 18.99 -10.53 11.06
C THR A 94 18.40 -9.63 12.14
N LEU A 95 17.56 -8.66 11.74
CA LEU A 95 16.83 -7.76 12.62
C LEU A 95 15.35 -8.14 12.76
N ALA A 96 14.93 -9.19 12.05
CA ALA A 96 13.56 -9.68 12.06
C ALA A 96 13.10 -10.00 13.49
N PRO A 97 11.92 -9.50 13.91
CA PRO A 97 11.37 -9.80 15.22
C PRO A 97 11.23 -11.31 15.49
N ALA A 98 11.03 -11.66 16.76
CA ALA A 98 10.62 -13.00 17.14
C ALA A 98 9.28 -13.35 16.44
N ALA A 99 9.05 -14.64 16.21
CA ALA A 99 7.82 -15.11 15.58
C ALA A 99 6.59 -14.70 16.44
N ASP A 100 5.53 -14.29 15.77
CA ASP A 100 4.26 -13.93 16.41
C ASP A 100 3.51 -15.21 16.81
N GLY A 101 3.93 -15.84 17.92
CA GLY A 101 3.27 -17.02 18.48
C GLY A 101 3.65 -18.36 17.86
N ASP A 102 3.15 -19.44 18.46
CA ASP A 102 3.62 -20.83 18.28
C ASP A 102 3.02 -21.57 17.05
N GLY A 103 2.53 -20.82 16.05
CA GLY A 103 1.78 -21.40 14.93
C GLY A 103 1.99 -20.76 13.56
N ASP A 104 2.56 -19.55 13.47
CA ASP A 104 2.92 -18.96 12.18
C ASP A 104 4.34 -19.41 11.79
N THR A 105 4.42 -20.20 10.72
CA THR A 105 5.69 -20.71 10.19
C THR A 105 6.48 -19.64 9.44
N ALA A 106 5.85 -18.53 9.04
CA ALA A 106 6.51 -17.44 8.33
C ALA A 106 6.93 -16.33 9.30
N ARG A 107 8.15 -15.82 9.14
CA ARG A 107 8.68 -14.73 9.97
C ARG A 107 8.51 -13.38 9.27
N ARG A 108 8.02 -12.37 9.99
CA ARG A 108 7.97 -11.00 9.45
C ARG A 108 9.37 -10.40 9.33
N LEU A 109 9.59 -9.59 8.29
CA LEU A 109 10.82 -8.83 8.07
C LEU A 109 10.69 -7.34 8.47
N HIS A 110 9.52 -6.93 8.93
CA HIS A 110 9.21 -5.57 9.39
C HIS A 110 8.95 -5.53 10.89
N MET A 111 9.11 -4.35 11.49
CA MET A 111 9.20 -4.14 12.93
C MET A 111 7.84 -4.17 13.64
N ARG A 112 6.78 -3.73 12.95
CA ARG A 112 5.42 -3.61 13.50
C ARG A 112 4.47 -4.63 12.87
N ALA A 113 3.17 -4.46 13.06
CA ALA A 113 2.16 -5.30 12.42
C ALA A 113 2.23 -5.21 10.89
N THR A 114 2.48 -4.01 10.37
CA THR A 114 2.71 -3.70 8.95
C THR A 114 3.95 -2.81 8.79
N VAL A 115 4.43 -2.67 7.55
CA VAL A 115 5.55 -1.79 7.20
C VAL A 115 5.25 -0.36 7.60
N SER A 116 6.23 0.32 8.20
CA SER A 116 6.09 1.67 8.73
C SER A 116 7.42 2.44 8.66
N ALA A 117 7.41 3.69 9.14
CA ALA A 117 8.64 4.48 9.27
C ALA A 117 9.73 3.81 10.15
N ALA A 118 9.37 2.88 11.04
CA ALA A 118 10.32 2.13 11.85
C ALA A 118 11.18 1.14 11.05
N ASP A 119 10.77 0.83 9.81
CA ASP A 119 11.50 -0.04 8.89
C ASP A 119 12.45 0.74 7.99
N ARG A 120 12.53 2.07 8.16
CA ARG A 120 13.47 2.91 7.41
C ARG A 120 14.86 2.84 8.03
N ALA A 121 15.86 2.75 7.18
CA ALA A 121 17.25 2.91 7.55
C ALA A 121 17.87 4.08 6.80
N ALA A 122 18.73 4.82 7.50
CA ALA A 122 19.54 5.86 6.87
C ALA A 122 20.44 5.23 5.81
N ARG A 123 20.54 5.83 4.62
CA ARG A 123 21.36 5.30 3.52
C ARG A 123 22.81 5.05 3.92
N GLU A 124 23.37 5.90 4.78
CA GLU A 124 24.74 5.78 5.26
C GLU A 124 24.99 4.50 6.08
N ALA A 125 23.93 4.02 6.75
CA ALA A 125 23.92 2.79 7.54
C ALA A 125 23.70 1.54 6.68
N LEU A 126 23.37 1.70 5.39
CA LEU A 126 23.13 0.59 4.49
C LEU A 126 24.43 0.17 3.79
N PRO A 127 24.97 -1.01 4.11
CA PRO A 127 26.10 -1.54 3.36
C PRO A 127 25.66 -1.69 1.90
N LEU A 128 26.51 -1.24 0.97
CA LEU A 128 26.39 -1.41 -0.49
C LEU A 128 25.60 -0.32 -1.26
N LEU A 129 24.77 0.51 -0.63
CA LEU A 129 24.05 1.58 -1.34
C LEU A 129 24.86 2.86 -1.59
N ARG A 130 26.07 2.95 -1.05
CA ARG A 130 26.96 4.10 -1.29
C ARG A 130 27.35 4.24 -2.77
N SER A 131 27.35 3.13 -3.52
CA SER A 131 27.83 3.07 -4.91
C SER A 131 26.73 2.91 -5.96
N ILE A 132 25.50 2.55 -5.58
CA ILE A 132 24.55 1.96 -6.54
C ILE A 132 23.64 2.98 -7.22
N THR A 133 23.39 4.17 -6.65
CA THR A 133 22.55 5.18 -7.33
C THR A 133 22.79 6.59 -6.79
N GLN A 134 23.09 7.55 -7.67
CA GLN A 134 23.10 8.98 -7.29
C GLN A 134 21.67 9.55 -7.17
N HIS A 135 20.67 8.88 -7.74
CA HIS A 135 19.25 9.26 -7.73
C HIS A 135 18.38 8.01 -7.45
N ALA A 136 17.53 8.05 -6.41
CA ALA A 136 16.53 7.00 -6.22
C ALA A 136 15.47 7.15 -7.32
N PRO A 137 15.09 6.08 -8.02
CA PRO A 137 13.95 6.15 -8.90
C PRO A 137 12.69 6.42 -8.06
N PRO A 138 11.71 7.22 -8.55
CA PRO A 138 10.47 7.53 -7.82
C PRO A 138 9.63 6.31 -7.39
N VAL A 139 9.93 5.16 -8.00
CA VAL A 139 9.29 3.87 -7.77
C VAL A 139 10.07 2.97 -6.79
N LEU A 140 11.22 3.42 -6.26
CA LEU A 140 11.97 2.64 -5.27
C LEU A 140 11.15 2.48 -3.99
N VAL A 141 10.89 1.23 -3.60
CA VAL A 141 10.23 0.92 -2.33
C VAL A 141 11.27 0.71 -1.23
N GLY A 142 12.30 -0.09 -1.50
CA GLY A 142 13.36 -0.36 -0.54
C GLY A 142 14.20 -1.58 -0.91
N PHE A 143 14.83 -2.17 0.10
CA PHE A 143 15.71 -3.32 -0.07
C PHE A 143 15.44 -4.42 0.96
N VAL A 144 15.68 -5.65 0.56
CA VAL A 144 15.52 -6.86 1.38
C VAL A 144 16.86 -7.57 1.47
N ARG A 145 17.37 -7.73 2.69
CA ARG A 145 18.56 -8.53 2.98
C ARG A 145 18.18 -9.82 3.69
N ILE A 146 18.46 -10.94 3.03
CA ILE A 146 18.38 -12.28 3.62
C ILE A 146 19.79 -12.78 3.85
N ARG A 147 20.16 -12.99 5.12
CA ARG A 147 21.36 -13.72 5.48
C ARG A 147 21.07 -15.20 5.27
N TRP A 148 21.73 -15.78 4.29
CA TRP A 148 21.55 -17.17 3.90
C TRP A 148 22.79 -17.99 4.24
N SER A 149 22.59 -19.21 4.70
CA SER A 149 23.61 -20.24 4.86
C SER A 149 23.15 -21.56 4.24
N SER A 150 24.07 -22.34 3.70
CA SER A 150 23.84 -23.73 3.27
C SER A 150 23.40 -24.64 4.42
N ALA A 151 23.70 -24.26 5.67
CA ALA A 151 23.27 -24.96 6.87
C ALA A 151 21.88 -24.53 7.37
N ASP A 152 21.26 -23.50 6.78
CA ASP A 152 19.92 -23.09 7.18
C ASP A 152 18.87 -24.17 6.85
N PRO A 153 17.83 -24.32 7.69
CA PRO A 153 16.66 -25.13 7.37
C PRO A 153 16.09 -24.75 6.00
N PRO A 154 15.78 -25.74 5.15
CA PRO A 154 15.14 -25.46 3.87
C PRO A 154 13.73 -24.90 4.09
N ARG A 155 13.23 -24.19 3.09
CA ARG A 155 11.87 -23.62 3.05
C ARG A 155 11.60 -22.60 4.16
N ARG A 156 12.62 -21.88 4.64
CA ARG A 156 12.41 -20.77 5.57
C ARG A 156 11.52 -19.72 4.91
N ALA A 157 10.39 -19.41 5.52
CA ALA A 157 9.43 -18.46 4.98
C ALA A 157 9.54 -17.11 5.70
N TRP A 158 9.59 -16.05 4.91
CA TRP A 158 9.56 -14.67 5.35
C TRP A 158 8.37 -13.95 4.74
N PHE A 159 7.92 -12.86 5.35
CA PHE A 159 6.95 -11.96 4.73
C PHE A 159 7.18 -10.49 5.07
N ILE A 160 6.69 -9.62 4.19
CA ILE A 160 6.61 -8.16 4.33
C ILE A 160 5.15 -7.79 4.11
N ALA A 161 4.55 -7.05 5.05
CA ALA A 161 3.13 -6.70 4.99
C ALA A 161 2.91 -5.19 4.93
N PHE A 162 2.40 -4.69 3.82
CA PHE A 162 2.03 -3.28 3.65
C PHE A 162 0.55 -3.05 3.98
N ASP A 163 0.26 -1.95 4.66
CA ASP A 163 -1.12 -1.51 4.87
C ASP A 163 -1.62 -0.62 3.72
N ALA A 164 -2.94 -0.50 3.62
CA ALA A 164 -3.59 0.38 2.66
C ALA A 164 -3.67 1.79 3.24
N ARG A 165 -3.36 2.79 2.42
CA ARG A 165 -3.54 4.19 2.80
C ARG A 165 -5.03 4.44 3.08
N ALA A 166 -5.33 4.98 4.26
CA ALA A 166 -6.64 5.46 4.61
C ALA A 166 -6.75 6.97 4.34
N VAL A 167 -7.83 7.38 3.67
CA VAL A 167 -8.05 8.78 3.26
C VAL A 167 -9.47 9.22 3.56
N VAL A 168 -9.67 10.51 3.80
CA VAL A 168 -11.03 11.07 3.90
C VAL A 168 -11.65 11.11 2.51
N TRP A 169 -12.87 10.63 2.36
CA TRP A 169 -13.58 10.69 1.08
C TRP A 169 -14.47 11.93 1.08
N ARG A 170 -14.26 12.83 0.11
CA ARG A 170 -15.05 14.03 -0.07
C ARG A 170 -15.85 13.94 -1.35
N TYR A 171 -17.18 13.91 -1.21
CA TYR A 171 -18.08 14.03 -2.35
C TYR A 171 -18.42 15.50 -2.59
N LEU A 172 -17.97 16.04 -3.73
CA LEU A 172 -18.38 17.34 -4.24
C LEU A 172 -19.59 17.15 -5.14
N VAL A 173 -20.77 17.48 -4.61
CA VAL A 173 -22.04 17.30 -5.31
C VAL A 173 -22.49 18.61 -5.94
N HIS A 174 -22.56 18.64 -7.26
CA HIS A 174 -22.95 19.79 -8.06
C HIS A 174 -24.45 19.79 -8.40
N GLY A 175 -25.07 20.97 -8.41
CA GLY A 175 -26.51 21.12 -8.62
C GLY A 175 -27.34 20.82 -7.37
N ALA A 176 -26.77 21.07 -6.18
CA ALA A 176 -27.38 20.78 -4.88
C ALA A 176 -28.26 21.93 -4.34
N SER A 177 -28.50 22.98 -5.13
CA SER A 177 -29.24 24.17 -4.70
C SER A 177 -30.59 23.82 -4.08
N GLY A 178 -30.83 24.29 -2.85
CA GLY A 178 -32.08 24.07 -2.12
C GLY A 178 -32.36 22.62 -1.68
N ARG A 179 -31.40 21.69 -1.83
CA ARG A 179 -31.57 20.28 -1.45
C ARG A 179 -30.88 19.98 -0.12
N THR A 180 -31.55 19.20 0.72
CA THR A 180 -30.95 18.63 1.94
C THR A 180 -30.39 17.26 1.62
N LEU A 181 -29.10 17.22 1.29
CA LEU A 181 -28.41 16.00 0.86
C LEU A 181 -27.67 15.32 2.02
N PHE A 182 -27.61 14.00 2.00
CA PHE A 182 -26.78 13.20 2.90
C PHE A 182 -26.33 11.91 2.22
N ILE A 183 -25.26 11.29 2.73
CA ILE A 183 -24.78 9.99 2.26
C ILE A 183 -25.14 8.93 3.29
N ARG A 184 -25.65 7.80 2.80
CA ARG A 184 -25.91 6.60 3.61
C ARG A 184 -25.05 5.45 3.13
N ASP A 185 -24.32 4.84 4.05
CA ASP A 185 -23.76 3.51 3.85
C ASP A 185 -24.83 2.44 4.08
N ALA A 186 -24.97 1.51 3.13
CA ALA A 186 -25.95 0.44 3.25
C ALA A 186 -25.62 -0.53 4.40
N ASP A 187 -24.33 -0.66 4.72
CA ASP A 187 -23.82 -1.55 5.76
C ASP A 187 -23.59 -0.83 7.10
N GLY A 188 -23.84 0.48 7.15
CA GLY A 188 -23.72 1.31 8.36
C GLY A 188 -22.32 1.37 8.97
N GLN A 189 -21.27 1.17 8.17
CA GLN A 189 -19.87 1.14 8.66
C GLN A 189 -19.20 2.52 8.57
N VAL A 190 -19.70 3.38 7.69
CA VAL A 190 -19.12 4.70 7.44
C VAL A 190 -20.21 5.76 7.52
N ASP A 191 -19.94 6.77 8.35
CA ASP A 191 -20.75 7.97 8.46
C ASP A 191 -20.15 9.13 7.67
N PHE A 192 -21.01 10.07 7.31
CA PHE A 192 -20.62 11.30 6.61
C PHE A 192 -21.10 12.52 7.39
N GLU A 193 -20.28 13.57 7.35
CA GLU A 193 -20.64 14.88 7.86
C GLU A 193 -21.84 15.47 7.11
N PRO A 194 -22.63 16.36 7.74
CA PRO A 194 -23.68 17.10 7.05
C PRO A 194 -23.14 17.86 5.84
N ALA A 195 -23.96 17.98 4.80
CA ALA A 195 -23.58 18.70 3.59
C ALA A 195 -23.23 20.16 3.90
N THR A 196 -22.05 20.60 3.46
CA THR A 196 -21.58 21.98 3.64
C THR A 196 -21.50 22.70 2.29
N PRO A 197 -22.07 23.91 2.14
CA PRO A 197 -21.88 24.71 0.93
C PRO A 197 -20.41 24.93 0.66
N THR A 198 -19.96 24.61 -0.55
CA THR A 198 -18.54 24.68 -0.94
C THR A 198 -18.43 25.45 -2.24
N PRO A 199 -17.59 26.51 -2.31
CA PRO A 199 -17.40 27.26 -3.55
C PRO A 199 -16.71 26.39 -4.60
N TRP A 200 -17.20 26.46 -5.84
CA TRP A 200 -16.58 25.80 -6.99
C TRP A 200 -16.50 26.77 -8.18
N PRO A 201 -15.40 26.77 -8.96
CA PRO A 201 -15.28 27.67 -10.11
C PRO A 201 -16.48 27.55 -11.07
N GLY A 202 -17.19 28.66 -11.27
CA GLY A 202 -18.36 28.72 -12.16
C GLY A 202 -19.63 28.02 -11.65
N ASN A 203 -19.66 27.54 -10.41
CA ASN A 203 -20.84 26.88 -9.83
C ASN A 203 -21.03 27.23 -8.35
N THR A 204 -22.11 27.95 -8.04
CA THR A 204 -22.50 28.28 -6.66
C THR A 204 -23.30 27.18 -5.98
N ASP A 205 -23.73 26.15 -6.71
CA ASP A 205 -24.61 25.09 -6.23
C ASP A 205 -23.84 23.79 -5.92
N THR A 206 -22.70 23.92 -5.24
CA THR A 206 -21.89 22.76 -4.85
C THR A 206 -21.92 22.59 -3.34
N VAL A 207 -22.09 21.35 -2.89
CA VAL A 207 -21.94 20.98 -1.48
C VAL A 207 -20.88 19.89 -1.33
N ALA A 208 -20.15 19.91 -0.23
CA ALA A 208 -19.22 18.86 0.17
C ALA A 208 -19.84 17.98 1.25
N LEU A 209 -19.68 16.66 1.10
CA LEU A 209 -19.97 15.68 2.14
C LEU A 209 -18.69 14.86 2.38
N ASN A 210 -18.12 14.98 3.58
CA ASN A 210 -16.89 14.28 3.97
C ASN A 210 -17.22 13.05 4.78
N SER A 211 -16.46 11.96 4.62
CA SER A 211 -16.50 10.85 5.57
C SER A 211 -16.01 11.32 6.94
N THR A 212 -16.64 10.86 8.02
CA THR A 212 -16.28 11.24 9.39
C THR A 212 -14.96 10.60 9.84
N ALA A 213 -14.54 9.53 9.17
CA ALA A 213 -13.27 8.86 9.36
C ALA A 213 -12.56 8.62 8.02
N ALA A 214 -11.25 8.39 8.09
CA ALA A 214 -10.47 7.96 6.93
C ALA A 214 -10.85 6.51 6.56
N ILE A 215 -11.04 6.27 5.27
CA ILE A 215 -11.45 4.99 4.72
C ILE A 215 -10.25 4.37 4.00
N PRO A 216 -9.79 3.15 4.38
CA PRO A 216 -8.72 2.45 3.70
C PRO A 216 -9.05 2.20 2.22
N PHE A 217 -8.12 2.50 1.33
CA PHE A 217 -8.26 2.10 -0.07
C PHE A 217 -8.34 0.58 -0.21
N ARG A 218 -9.16 0.13 -1.15
CA ARG A 218 -9.19 -1.27 -1.61
C ARG A 218 -9.33 -1.28 -3.13
N GLN A 219 -8.60 -2.18 -3.79
CA GLN A 219 -8.67 -2.37 -5.24
C GLN A 219 -10.11 -2.67 -5.69
N ARG A 220 -10.86 -3.38 -4.85
CA ARG A 220 -12.30 -3.55 -4.96
C ARG A 220 -12.93 -3.04 -3.68
N SER A 221 -13.33 -1.77 -3.68
CA SER A 221 -14.03 -1.18 -2.54
C SER A 221 -15.31 -1.96 -2.23
N PRO A 222 -15.53 -2.41 -0.99
CA PRO A 222 -16.78 -3.04 -0.60
C PRO A 222 -17.92 -2.02 -0.43
N HIS A 223 -17.59 -0.74 -0.28
CA HIS A 223 -18.56 0.30 0.06
C HIS A 223 -19.55 0.58 -1.08
N ARG A 224 -20.85 0.61 -0.73
CA ARG A 224 -21.95 0.92 -1.65
C ARG A 224 -22.76 2.12 -1.17
N PHE A 225 -22.07 3.24 -1.01
CA PHE A 225 -22.66 4.49 -0.55
C PHE A 225 -23.78 4.97 -1.47
N GLN A 226 -24.78 5.63 -0.89
CA GLN A 226 -25.95 6.14 -1.57
C GLN A 226 -26.07 7.63 -1.27
N LEU A 227 -26.26 8.44 -2.31
CA LEU A 227 -26.64 9.84 -2.13
C LEU A 227 -28.14 9.90 -1.96
N MET A 228 -28.56 10.54 -0.87
CA MET A 228 -29.94 10.67 -0.44
C MET A 228 -30.34 12.14 -0.37
N GLU A 229 -31.63 12.39 -0.47
CA GLU A 229 -32.26 13.69 -0.28
C GLU A 229 -33.39 13.57 0.73
N THR A 230 -33.45 14.50 1.69
CA THR A 230 -34.62 14.68 2.55
C THR A 230 -35.61 15.60 1.85
N ALA A 231 -36.78 15.07 1.50
CA ALA A 231 -37.89 15.79 0.89
C ALA A 231 -39.07 15.87 1.88
N PRO A 232 -40.08 16.74 1.63
CA PRO A 232 -41.26 16.84 2.50
C PRO A 232 -42.03 15.53 2.71
N HIS A 233 -41.91 14.58 1.77
CA HIS A 233 -42.57 13.27 1.82
C HIS A 233 -41.65 12.15 2.34
N GLY A 234 -40.48 12.50 2.89
CA GLY A 234 -39.50 11.55 3.42
C GLY A 234 -38.19 11.53 2.64
N GLU A 235 -37.39 10.50 2.89
CA GLU A 235 -36.08 10.35 2.27
C GLU A 235 -36.18 9.68 0.89
N ARG A 236 -35.41 10.17 -0.07
CA ARG A 236 -35.34 9.63 -1.44
C ARG A 236 -33.88 9.34 -1.82
N VAL A 237 -33.65 8.18 -2.44
CA VAL A 237 -32.35 7.85 -3.06
C VAL A 237 -32.20 8.63 -4.36
N LEU A 238 -31.13 9.39 -4.52
CA LEU A 238 -30.78 10.09 -5.77
C LEU A 238 -29.80 9.28 -6.61
N ILE A 239 -28.78 8.70 -5.99
CA ILE A 239 -27.73 7.93 -6.68
C ILE A 239 -27.37 6.70 -5.86
N LYS A 240 -27.35 5.53 -6.50
CA LYS A 240 -26.94 4.26 -5.92
C LYS A 240 -26.30 3.35 -6.99
N PRO A 241 -25.06 2.85 -6.79
CA PRO A 241 -24.08 3.31 -5.80
C PRO A 241 -23.44 4.64 -6.23
N LEU A 242 -22.89 5.38 -5.26
CA LEU A 242 -21.97 6.49 -5.52
C LEU A 242 -20.64 5.97 -6.09
N PRO A 243 -19.92 6.79 -6.89
CA PRO A 243 -18.56 6.47 -7.30
C PRO A 243 -17.63 6.30 -6.09
N VAL A 244 -16.60 5.47 -6.23
CA VAL A 244 -15.61 5.21 -5.17
C VAL A 244 -14.36 6.06 -5.39
N ALA A 245 -13.63 6.35 -4.32
CA ALA A 245 -12.35 7.05 -4.42
C ALA A 245 -11.34 6.26 -5.27
N SER A 246 -10.50 6.99 -6.00
CA SER A 246 -9.36 6.45 -6.74
C SER A 246 -8.04 6.95 -6.14
N PRO A 247 -7.00 6.10 -6.02
CA PRO A 247 -5.66 6.54 -5.65
C PRO A 247 -5.05 7.58 -6.60
N SER A 248 -5.60 7.75 -7.81
CA SER A 248 -5.11 8.70 -8.80
C SER A 248 -5.49 10.17 -8.54
N ALA A 249 -6.41 10.44 -7.61
CA ALA A 249 -6.96 11.77 -7.36
C ALA A 249 -6.92 12.11 -5.87
N LEU A 250 -5.71 12.30 -5.35
CA LEU A 250 -5.47 12.64 -3.94
C LEU A 250 -5.01 14.08 -3.79
N ALA A 251 -5.65 14.80 -2.88
CA ALA A 251 -5.23 16.11 -2.41
C ALA A 251 -4.66 16.00 -0.99
N LYS A 252 -3.60 16.76 -0.70
CA LYS A 252 -3.17 17.00 0.68
C LYS A 252 -3.82 18.29 1.15
N GLU A 253 -4.56 18.22 2.25
CA GLU A 253 -5.26 19.37 2.80
C GLU A 253 -5.15 19.40 4.32
N THR A 254 -4.97 20.58 4.89
CA THR A 254 -5.05 20.77 6.33
C THR A 254 -6.52 20.95 6.73
N VAL A 255 -7.15 19.91 7.28
CA VAL A 255 -8.53 19.97 7.81
C VAL A 255 -8.46 20.06 9.33
N ASN A 256 -9.04 21.11 9.92
CA ASN A 256 -9.01 21.35 11.37
C ASN A 256 -7.60 21.32 12.00
N GLY A 257 -6.60 21.85 11.29
CA GLY A 257 -5.20 21.89 11.75
C GLY A 257 -4.44 20.56 11.64
N ARG A 258 -5.02 19.56 10.96
CA ARG A 258 -4.36 18.28 10.66
C ARG A 258 -4.19 18.11 9.16
N ASP A 259 -2.99 17.77 8.72
CA ASP A 259 -2.73 17.41 7.33
C ASP A 259 -3.36 16.04 7.05
N LEU A 260 -4.41 16.05 6.24
CA LEU A 260 -5.13 14.86 5.80
C LEU A 260 -4.90 14.66 4.30
N THR A 261 -4.90 13.39 3.91
CA THR A 261 -5.05 13.03 2.50
C THR A 261 -6.54 12.88 2.22
N VAL A 262 -7.04 13.61 1.23
CA VAL A 262 -8.43 13.63 0.82
C VAL A 262 -8.54 13.08 -0.59
N ALA A 263 -9.47 12.17 -0.81
CA ALA A 263 -9.88 11.75 -2.14
C ALA A 263 -11.14 12.53 -2.54
N GLU A 264 -11.03 13.36 -3.57
CA GLU A 264 -12.15 14.15 -4.08
C GLU A 264 -12.91 13.38 -5.17
N ILE A 265 -14.23 13.33 -5.00
CA ILE A 265 -15.13 12.59 -5.89
C ILE A 265 -16.23 13.55 -6.35
N HIS A 266 -16.30 13.80 -7.64
CA HIS A 266 -17.27 14.72 -8.23
C HIS A 266 -18.54 13.99 -8.63
N VAL A 267 -19.69 14.59 -8.31
CA VAL A 267 -21.01 14.04 -8.58
C VAL A 267 -21.92 15.13 -9.14
N ASP A 268 -22.44 14.93 -10.35
CA ASP A 268 -23.38 15.86 -10.98
C ASP A 268 -24.84 15.39 -10.84
N LEU A 269 -25.70 16.25 -10.29
CA LEU A 269 -27.14 16.00 -10.21
C LEU A 269 -27.93 16.50 -11.44
N ARG A 270 -27.30 17.25 -12.34
CA ARG A 270 -27.98 17.98 -13.44
C ARG A 270 -28.47 17.11 -14.61
N GLY A 271 -28.41 15.78 -14.52
CA GLY A 271 -28.78 14.87 -15.61
C GLY A 271 -29.70 13.70 -15.23
N LYS A 272 -30.23 13.66 -14.01
CA LYS A 272 -31.14 12.59 -13.53
C LYS A 272 -32.44 13.21 -13.02
N VAL A 273 -33.38 13.43 -13.94
CA VAL A 273 -34.80 13.68 -13.67
C VAL A 273 -35.59 12.60 -14.37
#